data_AF-A0A944D6V8-F1
#
_entry.id   AF-A0A944D6V8-F1
#
_cell.length_a   1.000
_cell.length_b   1.000
_cell.length_c   1.000
_cell.angle_alpha   90.00
_cell.angle_beta   90.00
_cell.angle_gamma   90.00
#
_symmetry.space_group_name_H-M   'P 1'
#
loop_
_entity.id
_entity.type
_entity.pdbx_description
1 polymer ?
#
loop_
_entity_poly.entity_id
_entity_poly.type
_entity_poly.pdbx_seq_one_letter_code
_entity_poly.pdbx_strand_id
1 'polypeptide(L)'
;MRARTAQAIIYVLDVLAVPAVAYCIYDSVRVQRAIAAAAPEIGFDSGIYYLLLASVMWVLTAIQIVGLKRGAAFRPHRAGMVLVIWFVTCLSLANVLPYLITRTLEAAGYQPCRDTREVSRVSRGVGRVYRLNGCEDHSVAPIGSVRRSQGSPPLNDHAPG
;
A
#
# COMPACT_ATOMS: atom_id res chain seq x y z
N MET A 1 -30.25 -20.32 3.23
CA MET A 1 -29.98 -19.32 4.30
C MET A 1 -31.23 -18.51 4.57
N ARG A 2 -31.59 -18.26 5.84
CA ARG A 2 -32.72 -17.36 6.19
C ARG A 2 -32.34 -15.91 5.86
N ALA A 3 -33.26 -15.15 5.26
CA ALA A 3 -33.05 -13.76 4.87
C ALA A 3 -32.52 -12.86 6.01
N ARG A 4 -32.91 -13.16 7.25
CA ARG A 4 -32.42 -12.45 8.46
C ARG A 4 -30.91 -12.63 8.71
N THR A 5 -30.36 -13.81 8.42
CA THR A 5 -28.93 -14.09 8.60
C THR A 5 -28.10 -13.31 7.58
N ALA A 6 -28.56 -13.25 6.32
CA ALA A 6 -27.89 -12.49 5.27
C ALA A 6 -27.89 -10.97 5.58
N GLN A 7 -29.00 -10.43 6.08
CA GLN A 7 -29.08 -9.03 6.51
C GLN A 7 -28.13 -8.73 7.68
N ALA A 8 -28.09 -9.60 8.69
CA ALA A 8 -27.18 -9.42 9.82
C ALA A 8 -25.71 -9.40 9.40
N ILE A 9 -25.31 -10.31 8.49
CA ILE A 9 -23.94 -10.36 7.96
C ILE A 9 -23.59 -9.05 7.24
N ILE A 10 -24.49 -8.53 6.42
CA ILE A 10 -24.26 -7.29 5.66
C ILE A 10 -24.11 -6.10 6.60
N TYR A 11 -24.96 -5.99 7.62
CA TYR A 11 -24.82 -4.94 8.63
C TYR A 11 -23.49 -5.00 9.38
N VAL A 12 -23.03 -6.19 9.77
CA VAL A 12 -21.73 -6.36 10.43
C VAL A 12 -20.59 -5.92 9.52
N LEU A 13 -20.62 -6.34 8.25
CA LEU A 13 -19.61 -5.94 7.27
C LEU A 13 -19.63 -4.44 6.97
N ASP A 14 -20.80 -3.80 6.98
CA ASP A 14 -20.95 -2.35 6.83
C ASP A 14 -20.32 -1.59 7.99
N VAL A 15 -20.54 -2.05 9.22
CA VAL A 15 -19.91 -1.47 10.42
C VAL A 15 -18.39 -1.61 10.34
N LEU A 16 -17.88 -2.75 9.85
CA LEU A 16 -16.44 -2.96 9.63
C LEU A 16 -15.88 -2.14 8.46
N ALA A 17 -16.69 -1.77 7.47
CA ALA A 17 -16.27 -0.92 6.37
C ALA A 17 -15.97 0.52 6.82
N VAL A 18 -16.64 1.00 7.88
CA VAL A 18 -16.42 2.35 8.44
C VAL A 18 -14.97 2.59 8.87
N PRO A 19 -14.38 1.81 9.80
CA PRO A 19 -12.99 2.02 10.19
C PRO A 19 -12.03 1.78 9.03
N ALA A 20 -12.33 0.86 8.11
CA ALA A 20 -11.47 0.57 6.95
C ALA A 20 -11.34 1.80 6.04
N VAL A 21 -12.46 2.41 5.66
CA VAL A 21 -12.47 3.63 4.82
C VAL A 21 -11.92 4.84 5.57
N ALA A 22 -12.26 4.98 6.86
CA ALA A 22 -11.75 6.07 7.69
C ALA A 22 -10.22 6.04 7.81
N TYR A 23 -9.63 4.84 7.89
CA TYR A 23 -8.19 4.66 7.97
C TYR A 23 -7.48 5.09 6.67
N CYS A 24 -8.06 4.86 5.48
CA CYS A 24 -7.51 5.39 4.22
C CYS A 24 -7.44 6.92 4.21
N ILE A 25 -8.48 7.57 4.69
CA ILE A 25 -8.56 9.04 4.76
C ILE A 25 -7.54 9.55 5.78
N TYR A 26 -7.48 8.92 6.95
CA TYR A 26 -6.51 9.25 8.00
C TYR A 26 -5.07 9.16 7.49
N ASP A 27 -4.71 8.08 6.78
CA ASP A 27 -3.36 7.91 6.24
C ASP A 27 -3.00 9.01 5.24
N SER A 28 -3.93 9.37 4.34
CA SER A 28 -3.74 10.45 3.38
C SER A 28 -3.44 11.79 4.08
N VAL A 29 -4.21 12.12 5.13
CA VAL A 29 -4.02 13.34 5.91
C VAL A 29 -2.72 13.30 6.71
N ARG A 30 -2.38 12.14 7.29
CA ARG A 30 -1.12 11.93 8.02
C ARG A 30 0.09 12.21 7.11
N VAL A 31 0.08 11.69 5.89
CA VAL A 31 1.18 11.90 4.93
C VAL A 31 1.30 13.38 4.55
N GLN A 32 0.19 14.06 4.24
CA GLN A 32 0.25 15.49 3.91
C GLN A 32 0.75 16.35 5.07
N ARG A 33 0.32 16.05 6.30
CA ARG A 33 0.84 16.73 7.50
C ARG A 33 2.33 16.50 7.70
N ALA A 34 2.81 15.28 7.44
CA ALA A 34 4.23 14.95 7.54
C ALA A 34 5.07 15.67 6.48
N ILE A 35 4.56 15.81 5.25
CA ILE A 35 5.19 16.61 4.20
C ILE A 35 5.27 18.08 4.62
N ALA A 36 4.17 18.65 5.12
CA ALA A 36 4.11 20.04 5.56
C ALA A 36 5.03 20.33 6.76
N ALA A 37 5.23 19.34 7.63
CA ALA A 37 6.14 19.41 8.77
C ALA A 37 7.61 19.10 8.42
N ALA A 38 7.93 18.83 7.14
CA ALA A 38 9.25 18.39 6.68
C ALA A 38 9.81 17.23 7.52
N ALA A 39 8.97 16.24 7.81
CA ALA A 39 9.37 15.10 8.62
C ALA A 39 10.56 14.36 7.97
N PRO A 40 11.55 13.89 8.74
CA PRO A 40 12.73 13.23 8.19
C PRO A 40 12.40 11.88 7.52
N GLU A 41 11.30 11.24 7.96
CA GLU A 41 10.85 9.94 7.47
C GLU A 41 9.32 9.90 7.37
N ILE A 42 8.81 9.40 6.25
CA ILE A 42 7.38 9.20 6.00
C ILE A 42 7.16 7.77 5.53
N GLY A 43 6.57 6.94 6.40
CA GLY A 43 6.11 5.60 6.02
C GLY A 43 4.86 5.69 5.14
N PHE A 44 4.91 5.10 3.96
CA PHE A 44 3.81 5.10 3.00
C PHE A 44 3.50 3.68 2.52
N ASP A 45 2.25 3.26 2.68
CA ASP A 45 1.77 1.95 2.24
C ASP A 45 0.66 2.11 1.19
N SER A 46 1.01 1.81 -0.06
CA SER A 46 0.07 1.84 -1.18
C SER A 46 -1.05 0.79 -1.06
N GLY A 47 -0.84 -0.28 -0.29
CA GLY A 47 -1.82 -1.35 -0.08
C GLY A 47 -3.04 -0.92 0.73
N ILE A 48 -2.88 0.08 1.60
CA ILE A 48 -3.96 0.60 2.46
C ILE A 48 -5.14 1.15 1.66
N TYR A 49 -4.89 1.71 0.47
CA TYR A 49 -5.94 2.32 -0.35
C TYR A 49 -6.93 1.30 -0.93
N TYR A 50 -6.58 0.01 -0.94
CA TYR A 50 -7.52 -1.05 -1.31
C TYR A 50 -8.62 -1.26 -0.26
N LEU A 51 -8.46 -0.77 0.97
CA LEU A 51 -9.53 -0.76 1.96
C LEU A 51 -10.71 0.13 1.55
N LEU A 52 -10.54 1.05 0.59
CA LEU A 52 -11.64 1.79 -0.04
C LEU A 52 -12.68 0.87 -0.69
N LEU A 53 -12.30 -0.34 -1.11
CA LEU A 53 -13.23 -1.33 -1.64
C LEU A 53 -14.28 -1.75 -0.61
N ALA A 54 -14.01 -1.61 0.70
CA ALA A 54 -15.00 -1.87 1.73
C ALA A 54 -16.22 -0.94 1.60
N SER A 55 -16.08 0.25 0.99
CA SER A 55 -17.20 1.16 0.72
C SER A 55 -18.26 0.58 -0.23
N VAL A 56 -17.94 -0.49 -0.97
CA VAL A 56 -18.92 -1.21 -1.81
C VAL A 56 -20.03 -1.81 -0.96
N MET A 57 -19.74 -2.17 0.29
CA MET A 57 -20.75 -2.68 1.23
C MET A 57 -21.84 -1.65 1.49
N TRP A 58 -21.49 -0.37 1.63
CA TRP A 58 -22.46 0.71 1.82
C TRP A 58 -23.40 0.87 0.62
N VAL A 59 -22.87 0.68 -0.60
CA VAL A 59 -23.69 0.72 -1.82
C VAL A 59 -24.65 -0.47 -1.86
N LEU A 60 -24.19 -1.67 -1.48
CA LEU A 60 -25.05 -2.84 -1.35
C LEU A 60 -26.18 -2.60 -0.33
N THR A 61 -25.88 -2.04 0.83
CA THR A 61 -26.87 -1.71 1.85
C THR A 61 -27.84 -0.64 1.37
N ALA A 62 -27.36 0.41 0.70
CA ALA A 62 -28.22 1.43 0.10
C ALA A 62 -29.17 0.83 -0.95
N ILE A 63 -28.66 -0.06 -1.81
CA ILE A 63 -29.45 -0.80 -2.79
C ILE A 63 -30.54 -1.64 -2.10
N GLN A 64 -30.23 -2.32 -0.99
CA GLN A 64 -31.20 -3.10 -0.23
C GLN A 64 -32.28 -2.25 0.41
N ILE A 65 -31.91 -1.12 1.02
CA ILE A 65 -32.86 -0.17 1.62
C ILE A 65 -33.80 0.39 0.55
N VAL A 66 -33.28 0.77 -0.61
CA VAL A 66 -34.09 1.29 -1.72
C VAL A 66 -34.97 0.20 -2.33
N GLY A 67 -34.45 -1.02 -2.48
CA GLY A 67 -35.20 -2.17 -2.98
C GLY A 67 -36.39 -2.53 -2.08
N LEU A 68 -36.19 -2.50 -0.76
CA LEU A 68 -37.27 -2.72 0.23
C LEU A 68 -38.32 -1.60 0.17
N LYS A 69 -37.91 -0.34 -0.03
CA LYS A 69 -38.84 0.81 -0.09
C LYS A 69 -39.64 0.91 -1.39
N ARG A 70 -39.08 0.49 -2.53
CA ARG A 70 -39.70 0.66 -3.87
C ARG A 70 -40.37 -0.59 -4.44
N GLY A 71 -40.23 -1.75 -3.79
CA GLY A 71 -40.93 -2.99 -4.16
C GLY A 71 -40.81 -3.33 -5.66
N ALA A 72 -41.95 -3.57 -6.32
CA ALA A 72 -42.03 -4.00 -7.72
C ALA A 72 -41.54 -2.98 -8.76
N ALA A 73 -41.39 -1.70 -8.40
CA ALA A 73 -40.83 -0.68 -9.30
C ALA A 73 -39.29 -0.71 -9.35
N PHE A 74 -38.66 -1.55 -8.53
CA PHE A 74 -37.21 -1.67 -8.47
C PHE A 74 -36.69 -2.43 -9.69
N ARG A 75 -35.92 -1.74 -10.55
CA ARG A 75 -35.24 -2.38 -11.69
C ARG A 75 -33.86 -2.90 -11.26
N PRO A 76 -33.66 -4.21 -11.11
CA PRO A 76 -32.40 -4.78 -10.62
C PRO A 76 -31.21 -4.46 -11.54
N HIS A 77 -31.45 -4.28 -12.84
CA HIS A 77 -30.38 -3.99 -13.80
C HIS A 77 -29.67 -2.65 -13.55
N ARG A 78 -30.40 -1.62 -13.06
CA ARG A 78 -29.80 -0.31 -12.73
C ARG A 78 -28.98 -0.39 -11.44
N ALA A 79 -29.44 -1.16 -10.46
CA ALA A 79 -28.72 -1.36 -9.21
C ALA A 79 -27.38 -2.06 -9.42
N GLY A 80 -27.35 -3.11 -10.27
CA GLY A 80 -26.11 -3.78 -10.66
C GLY A 80 -25.13 -2.83 -11.36
N MET A 81 -25.62 -1.97 -12.26
CA MET A 81 -24.79 -0.99 -12.95
C MET A 81 -24.16 0.03 -11.98
N VAL A 82 -24.93 0.54 -11.02
CA VAL A 82 -24.42 1.45 -9.97
C VAL A 82 -23.31 0.78 -9.15
N LEU A 83 -23.49 -0.48 -8.76
CA LEU A 83 -22.50 -1.22 -8.00
C LEU A 83 -21.20 -1.44 -8.80
N VAL A 84 -21.30 -1.82 -10.07
CA VAL A 84 -20.14 -2.01 -10.94
C VAL A 84 -19.40 -0.68 -11.16
N ILE A 85 -20.12 0.40 -11.45
CA ILE A 85 -19.52 1.74 -11.61
C ILE A 85 -18.79 2.15 -10.33
N TRP A 86 -19.41 1.96 -9.16
CA TRP A 86 -18.79 2.28 -7.87
C TRP A 86 -17.55 1.44 -7.59
N PHE A 87 -17.62 0.14 -7.86
CA PHE A 87 -16.49 -0.79 -7.71
C PHE A 87 -15.31 -0.39 -8.59
N VAL A 88 -15.56 -0.10 -9.88
CA VAL A 88 -14.53 0.38 -10.82
C VAL A 88 -13.95 1.72 -10.37
N THR A 89 -14.79 2.61 -9.84
CA THR A 89 -14.34 3.90 -9.27
C THR A 89 -13.41 3.68 -8.09
N CYS A 90 -13.76 2.79 -7.16
CA CYS A 90 -12.92 2.45 -6.01
C CYS A 90 -11.57 1.86 -6.44
N LEU A 91 -11.56 0.94 -7.41
CA LEU A 91 -10.32 0.39 -7.97
C LEU A 91 -9.47 1.46 -8.64
N SER A 92 -10.09 2.36 -9.39
CA SER A 92 -9.39 3.47 -10.05
C SER A 92 -8.75 4.38 -9.01
N LEU A 93 -9.51 4.78 -7.97
CA LEU A 93 -8.98 5.58 -6.86
C LEU A 93 -7.84 4.87 -6.12
N ALA A 94 -7.99 3.57 -5.85
CA ALA A 94 -6.95 2.79 -5.16
C ALA A 94 -5.62 2.75 -5.93
N ASN A 95 -5.63 2.94 -7.26
CA ASN A 95 -4.42 3.02 -8.08
C ASN A 95 -3.94 4.47 -8.29
N VAL A 96 -4.87 5.43 -8.43
CA VAL A 96 -4.54 6.84 -8.70
C VAL A 96 -4.05 7.57 -7.45
N LEU A 97 -4.66 7.35 -6.28
CA LEU A 97 -4.25 8.00 -5.02
C LEU A 97 -2.77 7.74 -4.68
N PRO A 98 -2.28 6.49 -4.67
CA PRO A 98 -0.88 6.26 -4.32
C PRO A 98 0.09 6.84 -5.35
N TYR A 99 -0.30 6.90 -6.63
CA TYR A 99 0.48 7.58 -7.66
C TYR A 99 0.61 9.08 -7.39
N LEU A 100 -0.49 9.76 -7.04
CA LEU A 100 -0.48 11.18 -6.71
C LEU A 100 0.35 11.48 -5.46
N ILE A 101 0.21 10.68 -4.40
CA ILE A 101 0.97 10.87 -3.16
C ILE A 101 2.46 10.68 -3.39
N THR A 102 2.84 9.67 -4.17
CA THR A 102 4.24 9.43 -4.54
C THR A 102 4.82 10.62 -5.30
N ARG A 103 4.08 11.19 -6.26
CA ARG A 103 4.50 12.39 -6.99
C ARG A 103 4.68 13.59 -6.07
N THR A 104 3.79 13.79 -5.10
CA THR A 104 3.92 14.90 -4.13
C THR A 104 5.12 14.72 -3.20
N LEU A 105 5.46 13.48 -2.84
CA LEU A 105 6.64 13.17 -2.03
C LEU A 105 7.94 13.41 -2.82
N GLU A 106 8.02 12.93 -4.06
CA GLU A 106 9.16 13.16 -4.95
C GLU A 106 9.36 14.65 -5.24
N ALA A 107 8.28 15.40 -5.49
CA ALA A 107 8.32 16.85 -5.69
C ALA A 107 8.78 17.62 -4.44
N ALA A 108 8.53 17.08 -3.24
CA ALA A 108 9.01 17.62 -1.98
C ALA A 108 10.45 17.18 -1.62
N GLY A 109 11.12 16.45 -2.51
CA GLY A 109 12.52 16.05 -2.35
C GLY A 109 12.73 14.74 -1.58
N TYR A 110 11.66 13.99 -1.27
CA TYR A 110 11.78 12.70 -0.61
C TYR A 110 12.20 11.60 -1.59
N GLN A 111 13.13 10.74 -1.17
CA GLN A 111 13.55 9.57 -1.94
C GLN A 111 12.94 8.27 -1.37
N PRO A 112 12.50 7.34 -2.23
CA PRO A 112 11.97 6.05 -1.78
C PRO A 112 13.10 5.11 -1.34
N CYS A 113 13.18 4.83 -0.04
CA CYS A 113 14.07 3.83 0.51
C CYS A 113 13.36 2.48 0.63
N ARG A 114 14.08 1.40 0.29
CA ARG A 114 13.62 0.03 0.56
C ARG A 114 13.78 -0.24 2.04
N ASP A 115 12.68 -0.52 2.72
CA ASP A 115 12.72 -1.04 4.08
C ASP A 115 13.05 -2.54 4.02
N THR A 116 14.21 -2.94 4.55
CA THR A 116 14.64 -4.35 4.64
C THR A 116 13.82 -5.16 5.66
N ARG A 117 12.94 -4.51 6.44
CA ARG A 117 12.01 -5.18 7.35
C ARG A 117 10.71 -5.63 6.70
N GLU A 118 10.39 -5.22 5.47
CA GLU A 118 9.21 -5.71 4.74
C GLU A 118 9.51 -7.02 4.00
N VAL A 119 9.69 -8.09 4.77
CA VAL A 119 9.71 -9.46 4.24
C VAL A 119 8.27 -9.91 3.98
N SER A 120 7.92 -10.03 2.69
CA SER A 120 6.82 -10.83 2.14
C SER A 120 5.39 -10.38 2.48
N ARG A 121 4.82 -9.50 1.65
CA ARG A 121 3.37 -9.27 1.57
C ARG A 121 2.81 -9.89 0.29
N VAL A 122 1.78 -10.73 0.44
CA VAL A 122 1.01 -11.37 -0.65
C VAL A 122 0.16 -10.36 -1.46
N SER A 123 0.12 -9.10 -1.03
CA SER A 123 -0.57 -8.01 -1.71
C SER A 123 0.40 -7.18 -2.55
N ARG A 124 -0.02 -6.70 -3.72
CA ARG A 124 0.78 -5.89 -4.68
C ARG A 124 1.26 -4.52 -4.14
N GLY A 125 1.01 -4.20 -2.88
CA GLY A 125 1.50 -2.98 -2.23
C GLY A 125 2.98 -3.10 -1.91
N VAL A 126 3.77 -2.11 -2.30
CA VAL A 126 5.15 -1.93 -1.81
C VAL A 126 5.05 -0.90 -0.70
N GLY A 127 5.34 -1.28 0.55
CA GLY A 127 5.59 -0.30 1.59
C GLY A 127 6.93 0.37 1.28
N ARG A 128 6.91 1.70 1.26
CA ARG A 128 8.11 2.50 1.01
C ARG A 128 8.26 3.50 2.12
N VAL A 129 9.48 3.60 2.61
CA VAL A 129 9.86 4.62 3.57
C VAL A 129 10.49 5.76 2.78
N TYR A 130 9.87 6.92 2.81
CA TYR A 130 10.35 8.11 2.10
C TYR A 130 11.20 8.96 3.04
N ARG A 131 12.44 9.29 2.66
CA ARG A 131 13.37 10.11 3.47
C ARG A 131 13.88 11.34 2.72
N LEU A 132 14.06 12.45 3.44
CA LEU A 132 14.45 13.75 2.86
C LEU A 132 15.96 13.86 2.56
N ASN A 133 16.81 13.14 3.30
CA ASN A 133 18.28 13.20 3.20
C ASN A 133 18.90 11.99 2.48
N GLY A 134 18.13 11.31 1.64
CA GLY A 134 18.53 10.05 1.02
C GLY A 134 18.45 8.85 1.95
N CYS A 135 18.72 7.67 1.40
CA CYS A 135 18.81 6.44 2.16
C CYS A 135 20.25 6.32 2.68
N GLU A 136 20.50 6.60 3.96
CA GLU A 136 21.77 6.23 4.57
C GLU A 136 21.87 4.70 4.55
N ASP A 137 22.62 4.18 3.57
CA ASP A 137 22.97 2.78 3.45
C ASP A 137 23.88 2.39 4.64
N HIS A 138 23.29 2.05 5.78
CA HIS A 138 24.00 1.29 6.83
C HIS A 138 24.20 -0.19 6.44
N SER A 139 24.21 -0.52 5.15
CA SER A 139 24.30 -1.91 4.68
C SER A 139 25.02 -2.06 3.35
N VAL A 140 26.21 -1.47 3.23
CA VAL A 140 27.30 -2.08 2.46
C VAL A 140 28.59 -1.97 3.28
N ALA A 141 28.76 -2.88 4.25
CA ALA A 141 30.12 -3.34 4.50
C ALA A 141 30.61 -3.95 3.18
N PRO A 142 31.76 -3.52 2.62
CA PRO A 142 32.27 -4.11 1.40
C PRO A 142 32.59 -5.59 1.66
N ILE A 143 31.70 -6.48 1.24
CA ILE A 143 32.00 -7.90 1.15
C ILE A 143 33.07 -8.04 0.07
N GLY A 144 34.29 -8.32 0.52
CA GLY A 144 35.34 -8.83 -0.34
C GLY A 144 36.22 -7.78 -0.99
N SER A 145 36.98 -7.03 -0.19
CA SER A 145 38.37 -6.81 -0.60
C SER A 145 39.06 -8.17 -0.61
N VAL A 146 39.03 -8.84 -1.77
CA VAL A 146 39.98 -9.90 -2.09
C VAL A 146 41.34 -9.21 -2.08
N ARG A 147 41.95 -9.15 -0.90
CA ARG A 147 43.35 -8.82 -0.70
C ARG A 147 44.11 -9.93 -1.41
N ARG A 148 44.39 -9.72 -2.70
CA ARG A 148 45.32 -10.50 -3.49
C ARG A 148 46.66 -10.36 -2.78
N SER A 149 46.96 -11.33 -1.92
CA SER A 149 48.26 -11.44 -1.26
C SER A 149 49.30 -11.66 -2.35
N GLN A 150 49.94 -10.57 -2.77
CA GLN A 150 51.29 -10.64 -3.30
C GLN A 150 52.17 -11.25 -2.20
N GLY A 151 52.92 -12.30 -2.54
CA GLY A 151 53.99 -12.79 -1.67
C GLY A 151 54.16 -14.31 -1.70
N SER A 152 54.57 -14.87 -2.84
CA SER A 152 55.35 -16.12 -2.83
C SER A 152 56.79 -15.75 -3.19
N PRO A 153 57.77 -16.01 -2.31
CA PRO A 153 59.17 -15.67 -2.55
C PRO A 153 59.81 -16.61 -3.60
N PRO A 154 60.85 -16.16 -4.32
CA PRO A 154 61.57 -17.00 -5.28
C PRO A 154 62.39 -18.08 -4.57
N LEU A 155 62.25 -19.31 -5.06
CA LEU A 155 63.05 -20.47 -4.69
C LEU A 155 64.45 -20.30 -5.31
N ASN A 156 65.45 -20.06 -4.47
CA ASN A 156 66.87 -19.99 -4.85
C ASN A 156 67.44 -21.42 -4.81
N ASP A 157 67.62 -22.05 -5.97
CA ASP A 157 68.43 -23.26 -6.13
C ASP A 157 69.84 -22.86 -6.59
N HIS A 158 70.72 -22.64 -5.62
CA HIS A 158 72.18 -22.70 -5.82
C HIS A 158 72.76 -23.67 -4.80
N ALA A 159 73.01 -24.89 -5.26
CA ALA A 159 73.88 -25.86 -4.61
C ALA A 159 75.30 -25.73 -5.20
N PRO A 160 76.36 -25.81 -4.39
CA PRO A 160 77.74 -25.92 -4.84
C PRO A 160 78.13 -27.39 -5.05
N GLY A 161 78.85 -27.68 -6.14
CA GLY A 161 79.40 -29.01 -6.44
C GLY A 161 79.88 -29.10 -7.88
#